data_AF-A0A2V5PLS3-F1
#
_entry.id   AF-A0A2V5PLS3-F1
#
_cell.length_a   1.000
_cell.length_b   1.000
_cell.length_c   1.000
_cell.angle_alpha   90.00
_cell.angle_beta   90.00
_cell.angle_gamma   90.00
#
_symmetry.space_group_name_H-M   'P 1'
#
loop_
_entity.id
_entity.type
_entity.pdbx_description
1 polymer ?
#
loop_
_entity_poly.entity_id
_entity_poly.type
_entity_poly.pdbx_seq_one_letter_code
_entity_poly.pdbx_strand_id
1 'polypeptide(L)' 'PTPDALDTSGLNLPADDARALTALDADGWKREAEDIAAYYAKFNGKLPDALKKQLEGLRQRLAK' A
#
# COMPACT_ATOMS: atom_id res chain seq x y z
N PRO A 1 -8.48 -4.17 -6.57
CA PRO A 1 -9.38 -4.69 -7.62
C PRO A 1 -8.51 -5.24 -8.76
N THR A 2 -8.98 -6.23 -9.51
CA THR A 2 -8.37 -6.50 -10.81
C THR A 2 -8.75 -5.36 -11.79
N PRO A 3 -7.97 -5.09 -12.84
CA PRO A 3 -8.28 -4.00 -13.79
C PRO A 3 -9.71 -4.06 -14.36
N ASP A 4 -10.21 -5.27 -14.60
CA ASP A 4 -11.55 -5.56 -15.15
C ASP A 4 -12.69 -5.46 -14.12
N ALA A 5 -12.37 -5.34 -12.83
CA ALA A 5 -13.37 -5.12 -11.78
C ALA A 5 -13.82 -3.64 -11.69
N LEU A 6 -13.20 -2.74 -12.45
CA LEU A 6 -13.56 -1.32 -12.52
C LEU A 6 -14.34 -1.04 -13.79
N ASP A 7 -15.47 -0.37 -13.67
CA ASP A 7 -16.16 0.19 -14.84
C ASP A 7 -15.40 1.43 -15.33
N THR A 8 -14.78 1.32 -16.49
CA THR A 8 -14.00 2.39 -17.14
C THR A 8 -14.70 2.94 -18.39
N SER A 9 -16.00 2.63 -18.55
CA SER A 9 -16.79 3.09 -19.68
C SER A 9 -16.75 4.61 -19.80
N GLY A 10 -16.42 5.11 -21.00
CA GLY A 10 -16.31 6.54 -21.28
C GLY A 10 -14.94 7.16 -20.94
N LEU A 11 -13.98 6.39 -20.42
CA LEU A 11 -12.61 6.84 -20.22
C LEU A 11 -11.72 6.45 -21.42
N ASN A 12 -10.88 7.38 -21.86
CA ASN A 12 -9.76 7.06 -22.74
C ASN A 12 -8.59 6.48 -21.92
N LEU A 13 -8.79 5.29 -21.35
CA LEU A 13 -7.81 4.62 -20.49
C LEU A 13 -7.27 3.36 -21.17
N PRO A 14 -5.99 3.36 -21.58
CA PRO A 14 -5.33 2.16 -22.09
C PRO A 14 -5.32 1.01 -21.07
N ALA A 15 -5.40 -0.22 -21.55
CA ALA A 15 -5.39 -1.41 -20.69
C ALA A 15 -4.08 -1.57 -19.89
N ASP A 16 -2.95 -1.14 -20.46
CA ASP A 16 -1.65 -1.14 -19.76
C ASP A 16 -1.63 -0.16 -18.59
N ASP A 17 -2.25 1.01 -18.74
CA ASP A 17 -2.34 1.99 -17.65
C ASP A 17 -3.25 1.47 -16.54
N ALA A 18 -4.38 0.85 -16.88
CA ALA A 18 -5.26 0.21 -15.90
C ALA A 18 -4.55 -0.92 -15.13
N ARG A 19 -3.73 -1.72 -15.82
CA ARG A 19 -2.86 -2.73 -15.19
C ARG A 19 -1.85 -2.08 -14.25
N ALA A 20 -1.15 -1.04 -14.69
CA ALA A 20 -0.14 -0.37 -13.88
C ALA A 20 -0.74 0.28 -12.62
N LEU A 21 -1.88 0.97 -12.75
CA LEU A 21 -2.57 1.64 -11.65
C LEU A 21 -3.07 0.68 -10.55
N THR A 22 -3.38 -0.57 -10.93
CA THR A 22 -3.89 -1.59 -10.00
C THR A 22 -2.81 -2.60 -9.59
N ALA A 23 -1.58 -2.45 -10.09
CA ALA A 23 -0.48 -3.34 -9.77
C ALA A 23 -0.01 -3.17 -8.32
N LEU A 24 0.40 -4.27 -7.71
CA LEU A 24 1.04 -4.28 -6.39
C LEU A 24 2.56 -4.39 -6.55
N ASP A 25 3.27 -3.28 -6.38
CA ASP A 25 4.74 -3.27 -6.23
C ASP A 25 5.12 -3.64 -4.78
N ALA A 26 5.32 -4.93 -4.53
CA ALA A 26 5.64 -5.43 -3.19
C ALA A 26 6.91 -4.82 -2.60
N ASP A 27 7.94 -4.56 -3.42
CA ASP A 27 9.20 -3.99 -2.93
C ASP A 27 9.07 -2.48 -2.65
N GLY A 28 8.28 -1.77 -3.46
CA GLY A 28 7.82 -0.41 -3.15
C GLY A 28 7.10 -0.33 -1.81
N TRP A 29 6.16 -1.23 -1.57
CA TRP A 29 5.42 -1.28 -0.31
C TRP A 29 6.28 -1.69 0.90
N LYS A 30 7.31 -2.53 0.72
CA LYS A 30 8.28 -2.82 1.80
C LYS A 30 9.06 -1.56 2.20
N ARG A 31 9.49 -0.76 1.23
CA ARG A 31 10.16 0.53 1.50
C ARG A 31 9.23 1.49 2.23
N GLU A 32 7.99 1.63 1.74
CA GLU A 32 6.97 2.47 2.37
C GLU A 32 6.67 2.05 3.81
N ALA A 33 6.67 0.74 4.12
CA ALA A 33 6.48 0.27 5.49
C ALA A 33 7.61 0.73 6.45
N GLU A 34 8.83 0.92 5.95
CA GLU A 34 9.92 1.50 6.74
C GLU A 34 9.78 3.02 6.87
N ASP A 35 9.34 3.71 5.81
CA ASP A 35 9.06 5.15 5.86
C ASP A 35 7.91 5.49 6.83
N ILE A 36 6.86 4.66 6.87
CA ILE A 36 5.79 4.76 7.86
C ILE A 36 6.33 4.57 9.28
N ALA A 37 7.23 3.59 9.51
CA ALA A 37 7.84 3.39 10.82
C ALA A 37 8.67 4.61 11.26
N ALA A 38 9.44 5.18 10.34
CA ALA A 38 10.20 6.40 10.59
C ALA A 38 9.28 7.60 10.88
N TYR A 39 8.14 7.70 10.19
CA TYR A 39 7.12 8.71 10.49
C TYR A 39 6.48 8.50 11.87
N TYR A 40 6.15 7.25 12.23
CA TYR A 40 5.58 6.89 13.54
C TYR A 40 6.52 7.22 14.70
N ALA A 41 7.83 7.10 14.52
CA ALA A 41 8.82 7.48 15.53
C ALA A 41 8.71 8.96 15.94
N LYS A 42 8.25 9.85 15.04
CA LYS A 42 8.09 11.30 15.32
C LYS A 42 7.05 11.60 16.40
N PHE A 43 6.15 10.67 16.71
CA PHE A 43 5.12 10.86 17.72
C PHE A 43 5.59 10.56 19.15
N ASN A 44 6.87 10.24 19.36
CA ASN A 44 7.48 10.08 20.70
C ASN A 44 6.68 9.17 21.63
N GLY A 45 6.21 8.03 21.11
CA GLY A 45 5.45 7.04 21.87
C GLY A 45 3.95 7.35 22.04
N LYS A 46 3.46 8.53 21.60
CA LYS A 46 2.03 8.91 21.63
C LYS A 46 1.25 8.37 20.43
N LEU A 47 1.54 7.13 20.02
CA LEU A 47 0.86 6.46 18.92
C LEU A 47 0.03 5.29 19.46
N PRO A 48 -1.26 5.17 19.11
CA PRO A 48 -2.08 4.02 19.49
C PRO A 48 -1.43 2.70 19.08
N ASP A 49 -1.43 1.71 19.98
CA ASP A 49 -0.82 0.40 19.70
C ASP A 49 -1.48 -0.33 18.54
N ALA A 50 -2.74 -0.04 18.25
CA ALA A 50 -3.43 -0.56 17.08
C ALA A 50 -2.70 -0.22 15.77
N LEU A 51 -2.15 0.99 15.65
CA LEU A 51 -1.43 1.40 14.43
C LEU A 51 -0.10 0.66 14.28
N LYS A 52 0.63 0.44 15.38
CA LYS A 52 1.86 -0.39 15.37
C LYS A 52 1.56 -1.82 14.94
N LYS A 53 0.47 -2.40 15.47
CA LYS A 53 0.01 -3.75 15.08
C LYS A 53 -0.38 -3.83 13.61
N GLN A 54 -1.02 -2.80 13.06
CA GLN A 54 -1.36 -2.76 11.63
C GLN A 54 -0.11 -2.68 10.73
N LEU A 55 0.89 -1.88 11.12
CA LEU A 55 2.15 -1.79 10.39
C LEU A 55 2.91 -3.12 10.40
N GLU A 56 2.98 -3.78 11.55
CA GLU A 56 3.58 -5.12 11.64
C GLU A 56 2.81 -6.14 10.81
N GLY A 57 1.48 -6.12 10.85
CA GLY A 57 0.65 -6.98 10.00
C GLY A 57 0.85 -6.72 8.51
N LEU A 58 1.12 -5.47 8.10
CA LEU A 58 1.48 -5.14 6.72
C LEU A 58 2.82 -5.79 6.33
N ARG A 59 3.87 -5.61 7.14
CA ARG A 59 5.19 -6.23 6.91
C ARG A 59 5.10 -7.74 6.76
N GLN A 60 4.33 -8.40 7.61
CA GLN A 60 4.11 -9.85 7.53
C GLN A 60 3.41 -10.29 6.24
N ARG A 61 2.46 -9.51 5.72
CA ARG A 61 1.80 -9.80 4.44
C ARG A 61 2.75 -9.62 3.25
N LEU A 62 3.66 -8.64 3.32
CA LEU A 62 4.64 -8.33 2.27
C LEU A 62 5.86 -9.26 2.26
N ALA A 63 6.09 -10.00 3.35
CA ALA A 63 7.20 -10.95 3.48
C ALA A 63 6.86 -12.37 2.98
N LYS A 64 5.62 -12.63 2.57
CA LYS A 64 5.18 -13.88 1.93
C LYS A 64 5.47 -13.83 0.44
#